data_AF-A0A1C6J7M2-F1
#
_entry.id   AF-A0A1C6J7M2-F1
#
_cell.length_a   1.000
_cell.length_b   1.000
_cell.length_c   1.000
_cell.angle_alpha   90.00
_cell.angle_beta   90.00
_cell.angle_gamma   90.00
#
_symmetry.space_group_name_H-M   'P 1'
#
loop_
_entity.id
_entity.type
_entity.pdbx_description
1 polymer ?
#
loop_
_entity_poly.entity_id
_entity_poly.type
_entity_poly.pdbx_seq_one_letter_code
_entity_poly.pdbx_strand_id
1 'polypeptide(L)' 'MRLRSPWLREQLHLVSGVLVREEQGRRELAVPYDVGRPFPLTALFCFAHIRRIHGRSYAIFAFNGEERPVF' A
#
# COMPACT_ATOMS: atom_id res chain seq x y z
N MET A 1 11.95 4.03 3.42
CA MET A 1 10.94 3.19 4.09
C MET A 1 11.55 1.83 4.40
N ARG A 2 11.59 1.39 5.66
CA ARG A 2 12.15 0.09 6.05
C ARG A 2 11.01 -0.92 6.27
N LEU A 3 10.66 -1.62 5.20
CA LEU A 3 9.80 -2.80 5.25
C LEU A 3 10.61 -4.02 5.70
N ARG A 4 10.04 -4.86 6.55
CA ARG A 4 10.69 -6.10 7.01
C ARG A 4 10.42 -7.23 6.02
N SER A 5 9.18 -7.35 5.56
CA SER A 5 8.70 -8.34 4.61
C SER A 5 9.46 -8.25 3.28
N PRO A 6 10.18 -9.31 2.88
CA PRO A 6 10.86 -9.37 1.59
C PRO A 6 9.87 -9.23 0.42
N TRP A 7 8.72 -9.91 0.50
CA TRP A 7 7.68 -9.86 -0.51
C TRP A 7 7.14 -8.44 -0.70
N LEU A 8 6.81 -7.74 0.39
CA LEU A 8 6.27 -6.37 0.29
C LEU A 8 7.31 -5.39 -0.27
N ARG A 9 8.60 -5.60 0.03
CA ARG A 9 9.70 -4.85 -0.57
C ARG A 9 9.77 -5.06 -2.07
N GLU A 10 9.77 -6.31 -2.51
CA GLU A 10 9.83 -6.68 -3.92
C GLU A 10 8.67 -6.06 -4.70
N GLN A 11 7.45 -6.17 -4.19
CA GLN A 11 6.27 -5.62 -4.86
C GLN A 11 6.30 -4.09 -4.98
N LEU A 12 6.92 -3.39 -4.02
CA LEU A 12 6.93 -1.93 -3.98
C LEU A 12 8.22 -1.31 -4.53
N HIS A 13 9.27 -2.10 -4.81
CA HIS A 13 10.57 -1.58 -5.23
C HIS A 13 10.52 -0.84 -6.57
N LEU A 14 9.56 -1.18 -7.44
CA LEU A 14 9.36 -0.57 -8.76
C LEU A 14 8.25 0.49 -8.77
N VAL A 15 7.50 0.63 -7.68
CA VAL A 15 6.35 1.53 -7.66
C VAL A 15 6.76 2.91 -7.16
N SER A 16 6.85 3.85 -8.09
CA SER A 16 7.10 5.25 -7.75
C SER A 16 5.85 5.96 -7.23
N GLY A 17 6.02 6.85 -6.26
CA GLY A 17 4.94 7.68 -5.72
C GLY A 17 4.08 7.01 -4.64
N VAL A 18 4.59 5.95 -4.01
CA VAL A 18 3.97 5.36 -2.82
C VAL A 18 4.04 6.36 -1.67
N LEU A 19 2.89 6.63 -1.04
CA LEU A 19 2.82 7.46 0.16
C LEU A 19 2.75 6.54 1.39
N VAL A 20 3.35 7.00 2.48
CA VAL A 20 3.48 6.22 3.71
C VAL A 20 3.04 7.07 4.88
N ARG A 21 2.19 6.50 5.74
CA ARG A 21 1.86 7.05 7.04
C ARG A 21 2.14 6.00 8.10
N GLU A 22 2.79 6.40 9.18
CA GLU A 22 3.01 5.55 10.36
C GLU A 22 2.44 6.25 11.58
N GLU A 23 1.54 5.56 12.30
CA GLU A 23 0.93 6.09 13.52
C GLU A 23 0.62 4.93 14.48
N GLN A 24 1.08 5.05 15.74
CA GLN A 24 0.77 4.10 16.82
C GLN A 24 1.02 2.62 16.46
N GLY A 25 2.06 2.31 15.68
CA GLY A 25 2.38 0.94 15.26
C GLY A 25 1.51 0.40 14.11
N ARG A 26 0.60 1.21 13.57
CA ARG A 26 -0.09 0.98 12.29
C ARG A 26 0.67 1.71 11.18
N ARG A 27 0.84 1.05 10.04
CA ARG A 27 1.43 1.61 8.83
C ARG A 27 0.41 1.58 7.71
N GLU A 28 0.18 2.71 7.06
CA GLU A 28 -0.65 2.81 5.88
C GLU A 28 0.22 3.08 4.65
N LEU A 29 0.00 2.31 3.59
CA LEU A 29 0.65 2.47 2.30
C LEU A 29 -0.40 2.87 1.28
N ALA A 30 -0.28 4.08 0.72
CA ALA A 30 -1.07 4.49 -0.43
C ALA A 30 -0.26 4.21 -1.69
N VAL A 31 -0.62 3.16 -2.41
CA VAL A 31 0.03 2.76 -3.66
C VAL A 31 -0.75 3.35 -4.83
N PRO A 32 -0.11 4.09 -5.76
CA PRO A 32 -0.82 4.65 -6.90
C PRO A 32 -1.59 3.59 -7.69
N TYR A 33 -2.83 3.91 -8.03
CA TYR A 33 -3.74 3.00 -8.73
C TYR A 33 -4.28 3.67 -9.99
N ASP A 34 -4.31 2.89 -11.07
CA ASP A 34 -4.89 3.25 -12.37
C ASP A 34 -5.68 2.03 -12.87
N VAL A 35 -6.91 2.26 -13.35
CA VAL A 35 -7.82 1.19 -13.83
C VAL A 35 -7.25 0.44 -15.04
N GLY A 36 -6.35 1.05 -15.81
CA GLY A 36 -5.68 0.46 -16.97
C GLY A 36 -4.42 -0.34 -16.62
N ARG A 37 -4.07 -0.46 -15.33
CA ARG A 37 -2.89 -1.20 -14.86
C ARG A 37 -3.30 -2.33 -13.90
N PRO A 38 -2.44 -3.36 -13.72
CA PRO A 38 -2.66 -4.36 -12.69
C PRO A 38 -2.88 -3.73 -11.32
N PHE A 39 -3.79 -4.32 -10.54
CA PHE A 39 -4.09 -3.84 -9.20
C PHE A 39 -2.83 -3.91 -8.31
N PRO A 40 -2.49 -2.85 -7.56
CA PRO A 40 -1.34 -2.90 -6.66
C PRO A 40 -1.52 -3.98 -5.60
N LEU A 41 -0.46 -4.74 -5.30
CA LEU A 41 -0.50 -5.81 -4.30
C LEU A 41 -1.72 -6.73 -4.49
N THR A 42 -1.93 -7.27 -5.70
CA THR A 42 -3.13 -8.04 -6.08
C THR A 42 -3.54 -9.09 -5.05
N ALA A 43 -2.59 -9.78 -4.40
CA ALA A 43 -2.88 -10.78 -3.36
C ALA A 43 -3.59 -10.21 -2.11
N LEU A 44 -3.60 -8.88 -1.93
CA LEU A 44 -4.20 -8.16 -0.81
C LEU A 44 -5.37 -7.27 -1.23
N PHE A 45 -5.91 -7.45 -2.44
CA PHE A 45 -6.94 -6.54 -2.98
C PHE A 45 -8.14 -6.34 -2.04
N CYS A 46 -8.52 -7.37 -1.29
CA CYS A 46 -9.65 -7.35 -0.36
C CYS A 46 -9.42 -6.45 0.87
N PHE A 47 -8.18 -6.09 1.17
CA PHE A 47 -7.81 -5.17 2.25
C PHE A 47 -7.65 -3.72 1.76
N ALA A 48 -7.78 -3.48 0.46
CA ALA A 48 -7.52 -2.19 -0.12
C ALA A 48 -8.72 -1.24 0.03
N HIS A 49 -8.46 -0.01 0.44
CA HIS A 49 -9.41 1.09 0.35
C HIS A 49 -8.98 2.05 -0.76
N ILE A 50 -9.86 2.30 -1.73
CA ILE A 50 -9.56 3.25 -2.81
C ILE A 50 -9.85 4.68 -2.34
N ARG A 51 -8.88 5.57 -2.46
CA ARG A 51 -9.02 7.00 -2.15
C ARG A 51 -8.37 7.86 -3.21
N ARG A 52 -8.90 9.07 -3.37
CA ARG A 52 -8.25 10.13 -4.16
C ARG A 52 -7.46 11.06 -3.23
N ILE A 53 -6.18 11.23 -3.54
CA ILE A 53 -5.26 12.13 -2.82
C ILE A 53 -4.70 13.08 -3.88
N HIS A 54 -4.90 14.39 -3.69
CA HIS A 54 -4.50 15.43 -4.66
C HIS A 54 -4.88 15.11 -6.13
N GLY A 55 -6.08 14.56 -6.34
CA GLY A 55 -6.60 14.26 -7.68
C GLY A 55 -6.13 12.95 -8.32
N ARG A 56 -5.23 12.20 -7.67
CA ARG A 56 -4.77 10.87 -8.12
C ARG A 56 -5.40 9.77 -7.27
N SER A 57 -5.73 8.64 -7.89
CA SER A 57 -6.28 7.46 -7.20
C SER A 57 -5.17 6.61 -6.57
N TYR A 58 -5.44 6.12 -5.37
CA TYR A 58 -4.55 5.26 -4.61
C TYR A 58 -5.32 4.08 -4.04
N ALA A 59 -4.71 2.90 -4.05
CA ALA A 59 -5.10 1.76 -3.24
C ALA A 59 -4.36 1.87 -1.89
N ILE A 60 -5.11 2.04 -0.81
CA ILE A 60 -4.58 2.17 0.54
C ILE A 60 -4.63 0.82 1.24
N PHE A 61 -3.48 0.39 1.76
CA PHE A 61 -3.33 -0.83 2.56
C PHE A 61 -2.85 -0.45 3.95
N ALA A 62 -3.50 -0.97 5.00
CA ALA A 62 -3.04 -0.83 6.36
C ALA A 62 -2.38 -2.11 6.84
N PHE A 63 -1.31 -1.96 7.61
CA PHE A 63 -0.54 -3.04 8.21
C PHE A 63 -0.32 -2.76 9.69
N ASN A 64 -0.35 -3.81 10.51
CA ASN A 64 0.06 -3.72 11.91
C ASN A 64 1.59 -3.76 12.06
N GLY A 65 2.09 -3.74 13.30
CA GLY A 65 3.53 -3.76 13.59
C GLY A 65 4.27 -5.02 13.12
N GLU A 66 3.55 -6.11 12.88
CA GLU A 66 4.05 -7.37 12.31
C GLU A 66 3.95 -7.42 10.77
N GLU A 67 3.54 -6.32 10.13
CA GLU A 67 3.27 -6.22 8.69
C GLU A 67 2.17 -7.18 8.18
N ARG A 68 1.22 -7.55 9.06
CA ARG A 68 -0.01 -8.24 8.65
C ARG A 68 -1.05 -7.21 8.18
N PRO A 69 -1.76 -7.48 7.07
CA PRO A 69 -2.79 -6.57 6.58
C PRO A 69 -3.93 -6.46 7.60
N VAL A 70 -4.44 -5.24 7.78
CA VAL A 70 -5.57 -4.90 8.66
C VAL A 70 -6.54 -3.97 7.94
N PHE A 71 -7.80 -3.93 8.40
CA PHE A 71 -8.86 -3.11 7.81
C PHE A 71 -8.83 -1.63 8.25
#